data_AF-A0A090VI33-F1
#
_entry.id   AF-A0A090VI33-F1
#
_cell.length_a   1.000
_cell.length_b   1.000
_cell.length_c   1.000
_cell.angle_alpha   90.00
_cell.angle_beta   90.00
_cell.angle_gamma   90.00
#
_symmetry.space_group_name_H-M   'P 1'
#
loop_
_entity.id
_entity.type
_entity.pdbx_description
1 polymer ?
#
loop_
_entity_poly.entity_id
_entity_poly.type
_entity_poly.pdbx_seq_one_letter_code
_entity_poly.pdbx_strand_id
1 'polypeptide(L)'
;MVSGAWPNQTSYIQGVTDLDFSTIGNENAAELTGNAGAVSYNGALYTSPFGAPATLVKHSFNDDGDTVEEERIVVPGANTFSTIYFESETIAYGSVAGGISKLIIFNPTTMRITDEVSLTTVTSRFSEATRTYYLDMMERDDKLFMGVHYENNFVPVNDSAYVAVIDLNNKTVDKVIADHRTGMVFGGQAANAGMIKTSNGDIYVQGLGTTLNGGNSPSGLLKIPNGQTSFDPDYFMDMEDATGNVCYGIYQMPNGQSFTAKVEDENDFFEFQTGEPQFTYFEVDIENQTSLGAVPGLPTTYGSRRMIILPYTDQKLLFTTATNDENAVFSFDTTSNTSSKLFISSGGYITGLEDLNP
;
A
#
# COMPACT_ATOMS: atom_id res chain seq x y z
N MET A 1 -3.46 1.60 -3.06
CA MET A 1 -4.24 1.99 -4.26
C MET A 1 -5.63 1.36 -4.24
N VAL A 2 -6.72 2.15 -4.08
CA VAL A 2 -8.03 1.96 -4.74
C VAL A 2 -8.68 3.35 -4.82
N SER A 3 -8.87 3.93 -6.01
CA SER A 3 -9.98 4.85 -6.30
C SER A 3 -9.99 5.21 -7.79
N GLY A 4 -11.12 4.98 -8.44
CA GLY A 4 -11.47 5.58 -9.72
C GLY A 4 -12.79 6.35 -9.57
N ALA A 5 -12.76 7.60 -10.02
CA ALA A 5 -13.87 8.51 -10.31
C ALA A 5 -14.73 9.04 -9.15
N TRP A 6 -14.22 10.05 -8.44
CA TRP A 6 -14.82 11.41 -8.30
C TRP A 6 -14.01 12.21 -7.25
N PRO A 7 -13.59 13.46 -7.51
CA PRO A 7 -13.49 14.12 -8.81
C PRO A 7 -12.36 13.51 -9.67
N ASN A 8 -12.32 13.86 -10.97
CA ASN A 8 -11.19 13.52 -11.86
C ASN A 8 -9.92 14.16 -11.30
N GLN A 9 -9.07 13.36 -10.67
CA GLN A 9 -7.76 13.79 -10.20
C GLN A 9 -6.73 13.49 -11.27
N THR A 10 -6.05 14.54 -11.72
CA THR A 10 -4.83 14.43 -12.51
C THR A 10 -3.66 14.20 -11.56
N SER A 11 -2.79 13.25 -11.88
CA SER A 11 -1.54 13.05 -11.12
C SER A 11 -0.39 13.79 -11.80
N TYR A 12 0.54 14.27 -11.01
CA TYR A 12 1.76 14.93 -11.46
C TYR A 12 2.95 14.18 -10.87
N ILE A 13 4.03 14.08 -11.64
CA ILE A 13 5.31 13.53 -11.16
C ILE A 13 6.44 14.51 -11.45
N GLN A 14 7.34 14.66 -10.50
CA GLN A 14 8.49 15.56 -10.58
C GLN A 14 9.64 14.95 -9.80
N GLY A 15 10.84 15.00 -10.36
CA GLY A 15 12.07 14.66 -9.64
C GLY A 15 12.64 15.90 -8.95
N VAL A 16 13.25 15.70 -7.79
CA VAL A 16 14.08 16.71 -7.11
C VAL A 16 15.36 16.05 -6.62
N THR A 17 16.47 16.78 -6.63
CA THR A 17 17.78 16.26 -6.22
C THR A 17 18.00 16.28 -4.72
N ASP A 18 17.28 17.17 -4.03
CA ASP A 18 17.27 17.31 -2.58
C ASP A 18 15.92 17.89 -2.14
N LEU A 19 15.70 17.99 -0.82
CA LEU A 19 14.48 18.53 -0.23
C LEU A 19 14.73 19.92 0.41
N ASP A 20 15.71 20.69 -0.08
CA ASP A 20 16.06 22.03 0.44
C ASP A 20 15.12 23.12 -0.13
N PHE A 21 13.84 22.98 0.18
CA PHE A 21 12.81 23.94 -0.18
C PHE A 21 11.71 23.99 0.89
N SER A 22 11.07 25.14 1.05
CA SER A 22 9.93 25.29 1.97
C SER A 22 8.59 24.91 1.32
N THR A 23 8.51 24.96 0.00
CA THR A 23 7.27 24.72 -0.76
C THR A 23 7.61 24.15 -2.13
N ILE A 24 6.77 23.23 -2.60
CA ILE A 24 6.84 22.64 -3.94
C ILE A 24 5.47 22.72 -4.61
N GLY A 25 5.43 23.24 -5.85
CA GLY A 25 4.26 23.21 -6.70
C GLY A 25 4.43 22.22 -7.87
N ASN A 26 3.60 22.37 -8.91
CA ASN A 26 3.62 21.50 -10.10
C ASN A 26 4.23 22.20 -11.33
N GLU A 27 4.91 23.34 -11.15
CA GLU A 27 5.45 24.15 -12.24
C GLU A 27 6.47 23.43 -13.11
N ASN A 28 7.20 22.44 -12.55
CA ASN A 28 8.18 21.63 -13.25
C ASN A 28 7.74 20.15 -13.35
N ALA A 29 6.48 19.84 -13.02
CA ALA A 29 5.99 18.48 -12.96
C ALA A 29 5.45 18.01 -14.32
N ALA A 30 5.69 16.75 -14.65
CA ALA A 30 5.05 16.08 -15.77
C ALA A 30 3.63 15.64 -15.40
N GLU A 31 2.65 16.00 -16.23
CA GLU A 31 1.26 15.58 -16.07
C GLU A 31 1.07 14.13 -16.53
N LEU A 32 0.47 13.30 -15.68
CA LEU A 32 0.06 11.95 -16.02
C LEU A 32 -1.38 11.91 -16.51
N THR A 33 -1.69 10.90 -17.32
CA THR A 33 -3.07 10.67 -17.77
C THR A 33 -3.91 10.09 -16.62
N GLY A 34 -4.56 10.98 -15.86
CA GLY A 34 -5.49 10.64 -14.78
C GLY A 34 -4.83 10.31 -13.44
N ASN A 35 -5.55 9.56 -12.60
CA ASN A 35 -5.05 9.12 -11.30
C ASN A 35 -4.15 7.89 -11.49
N ALA A 36 -2.91 7.97 -10.99
CA ALA A 36 -1.95 6.89 -11.04
C ALA A 36 -1.42 6.58 -9.64
N GLY A 37 -1.34 5.29 -9.31
CA GLY A 37 -0.43 4.87 -8.24
C GLY A 37 1.01 4.87 -8.76
N ALA A 38 1.95 4.94 -7.82
CA ALA A 38 3.36 4.85 -8.11
C ALA A 38 4.06 3.98 -7.06
N VAL A 39 5.13 3.33 -7.50
CA VAL A 39 6.11 2.64 -6.66
C VAL A 39 7.48 2.82 -7.31
N SER A 40 8.55 2.96 -6.53
CA SER A 40 9.90 3.03 -7.06
C SER A 40 10.63 1.70 -6.98
N TYR A 41 11.57 1.50 -7.90
CA TYR A 41 12.53 0.41 -7.82
C TYR A 41 13.77 0.70 -8.67
N ASN A 42 14.96 0.52 -8.08
CA ASN A 42 16.26 0.62 -8.74
C ASN A 42 16.42 1.89 -9.60
N GLY A 43 16.18 3.07 -8.99
CA GLY A 43 16.32 4.37 -9.67
C GLY A 43 15.22 4.73 -10.66
N ALA A 44 14.18 3.91 -10.80
CA ALA A 44 13.05 4.18 -11.69
C ALA A 44 11.73 4.28 -10.91
N LEU A 45 10.82 5.10 -11.44
CA LEU A 45 9.45 5.21 -10.96
C LEU A 45 8.51 4.41 -11.86
N TYR A 46 7.70 3.54 -11.28
CA TYR A 46 6.72 2.74 -11.99
C TYR A 46 5.33 3.26 -11.66
N THR A 47 4.63 3.78 -12.67
CA THR A 47 3.29 4.36 -12.52
C THR A 47 2.23 3.46 -13.14
N SER A 48 1.13 3.26 -12.43
CA SER A 48 0.00 2.45 -12.86
C SER A 48 -1.24 3.32 -12.98
N PRO A 49 -1.40 4.06 -14.09
CA PRO A 49 -2.61 4.85 -14.34
C PRO A 49 -3.83 3.94 -14.37
N PHE A 50 -4.91 4.38 -13.74
CA PHE A 50 -6.17 3.65 -13.81
C PHE A 50 -6.79 3.77 -15.20
N GLY A 51 -7.13 2.66 -15.83
CA GLY A 51 -7.77 2.67 -17.15
C GLY A 51 -7.67 1.36 -17.90
N ALA A 52 -8.57 1.17 -18.86
CA ALA A 52 -8.52 0.03 -19.78
C ALA A 52 -7.80 0.45 -21.08
N PRO A 53 -6.77 -0.28 -21.54
CA PRO A 53 -6.17 -1.47 -20.92
C PRO A 53 -5.26 -1.14 -19.73
N ALA A 54 -5.12 -2.09 -18.79
CA ALA A 54 -4.21 -1.98 -17.67
C ALA A 54 -2.79 -1.68 -18.18
N THR A 55 -2.22 -0.57 -17.70
CA THR A 55 -0.93 -0.07 -18.16
C THR A 55 -0.01 0.17 -16.97
N LEU A 56 1.24 -0.25 -17.11
CA LEU A 56 2.34 0.06 -16.19
C LEU A 56 3.42 0.79 -16.99
N VAL A 57 3.76 2.00 -16.57
CA VAL A 57 4.71 2.88 -17.26
C VAL A 57 5.94 3.05 -16.39
N LYS A 58 7.13 2.82 -16.95
CA LYS A 58 8.41 3.05 -16.29
C LYS A 58 8.92 4.44 -16.67
N HIS A 59 9.28 5.22 -15.67
CA HIS A 59 9.89 6.54 -15.83
C HIS A 59 11.27 6.57 -15.20
N SER A 60 12.19 7.26 -15.86
CA SER A 60 13.46 7.72 -15.32
C SER A 60 13.41 9.25 -15.13
N PHE A 61 14.47 9.82 -14.56
CA PHE A 61 14.62 11.26 -14.39
C PHE A 61 15.97 11.67 -14.98
N ASN A 62 15.99 12.74 -15.78
CA ASN A 62 17.24 13.27 -16.34
C ASN A 62 18.01 14.10 -15.27
N ASP A 63 19.20 14.59 -15.64
CA ASP A 63 20.05 15.38 -14.74
C ASP A 63 19.38 16.68 -14.22
N ASP A 64 18.36 17.18 -14.94
CA ASP A 64 17.57 18.35 -14.59
C ASP A 64 16.35 18.00 -13.70
N GLY A 65 16.12 16.72 -13.40
CA GLY A 65 14.97 16.22 -12.64
C GLY A 65 13.68 16.06 -13.45
N ASP A 66 13.74 16.26 -14.77
CA ASP A 66 12.59 16.06 -15.64
C ASP A 66 12.28 14.57 -15.79
N THR A 67 10.99 14.25 -15.79
CA THR A 67 10.50 12.89 -16.01
C THR A 67 10.68 12.48 -17.47
N VAL A 68 11.24 11.29 -17.68
CA VAL A 68 11.36 10.64 -18.98
C VAL A 68 10.63 9.30 -18.96
N GLU A 69 9.63 9.12 -19.82
CA GLU A 69 9.02 7.81 -20.03
C GLU A 69 9.99 6.91 -20.81
N GLU A 70 10.33 5.75 -20.24
CA GLU A 70 11.25 4.79 -20.85
C GLU A 70 10.51 3.73 -21.66
N GLU A 71 9.62 2.98 -21.01
CA GLU A 71 8.93 1.82 -21.58
C GLU A 71 7.61 1.57 -20.83
N ARG A 72 6.74 0.73 -21.43
CA ARG A 72 5.46 0.37 -20.82
C ARG A 72 5.05 -1.08 -21.04
N ILE A 73 4.38 -1.64 -20.05
CA ILE A 73 3.62 -2.89 -20.17
C ILE A 73 2.15 -2.53 -20.34
N VAL A 74 1.51 -3.13 -21.34
CA VAL A 74 0.06 -3.04 -21.56
C VAL A 74 -0.52 -4.44 -21.50
N VAL A 75 -1.56 -4.64 -20.69
CA VAL A 75 -2.27 -5.91 -20.57
C VAL A 75 -3.70 -5.75 -21.08
N PRO A 76 -3.98 -6.13 -22.34
CA PRO A 76 -5.33 -6.09 -22.89
C PRO A 76 -6.31 -6.94 -22.09
N GLY A 77 -7.53 -6.45 -21.91
CA GLY A 77 -8.60 -7.16 -21.20
C GLY A 77 -8.57 -6.99 -19.68
N ALA A 78 -7.54 -6.35 -19.12
CA ALA A 78 -7.53 -5.86 -17.74
C ALA A 78 -7.68 -4.33 -17.73
N ASN A 79 -8.09 -3.76 -16.59
CA ASN A 79 -8.33 -2.32 -16.40
C ASN A 79 -7.39 -1.68 -15.38
N THR A 80 -6.62 -2.46 -14.64
CA THR A 80 -5.72 -1.92 -13.61
C THR A 80 -4.63 -2.90 -13.25
N PHE A 81 -3.47 -2.37 -12.87
CA PHE A 81 -2.49 -3.04 -12.02
C PHE A 81 -2.86 -2.75 -10.56
N SER A 82 -3.08 -3.79 -9.75
CA SER A 82 -3.55 -3.62 -8.36
C SER A 82 -2.40 -3.48 -7.35
N THR A 83 -1.38 -4.32 -7.46
CA THR A 83 -0.16 -4.27 -6.64
C THR A 83 1.02 -4.83 -7.44
N ILE A 84 2.23 -4.39 -7.09
CA ILE A 84 3.48 -4.74 -7.75
C ILE A 84 4.53 -5.04 -6.68
N TYR A 85 5.29 -6.11 -6.87
CA TYR A 85 6.43 -6.47 -6.06
C TYR A 85 7.66 -6.68 -6.93
N PHE A 86 8.78 -6.09 -6.53
CA PHE A 86 10.06 -6.24 -7.21
C PHE A 86 10.95 -7.21 -6.42
N GLU A 87 11.33 -8.31 -7.05
CA GLU A 87 12.24 -9.30 -6.47
C GLU A 87 13.69 -9.01 -6.84
N SER A 88 13.93 -8.64 -8.11
CA SER A 88 15.25 -8.31 -8.64
C SER A 88 15.15 -7.38 -9.85
N GLU A 89 16.29 -6.94 -10.36
CA GLU A 89 16.39 -6.16 -11.61
C GLU A 89 15.78 -6.87 -12.83
N THR A 90 15.55 -8.18 -12.73
CA THR A 90 15.08 -9.01 -13.84
C THR A 90 13.77 -9.74 -13.56
N ILE A 91 13.23 -9.67 -12.34
CA ILE A 91 12.00 -10.34 -11.94
C ILE A 91 11.17 -9.42 -11.05
N ALA A 92 9.93 -9.18 -11.48
CA ALA A 92 8.89 -8.50 -10.72
C ALA A 92 7.53 -9.15 -11.00
N TYR A 93 6.62 -8.99 -10.04
CA TYR A 93 5.28 -9.54 -10.06
C TYR A 93 4.26 -8.40 -10.06
N GLY A 94 3.23 -8.50 -10.90
CA GLY A 94 2.16 -7.51 -10.94
C GLY A 94 0.80 -8.18 -11.09
N SER A 95 -0.11 -7.96 -10.14
CA SER A 95 -1.50 -8.44 -10.31
C SER A 95 -2.27 -7.48 -11.21
N VAL A 96 -3.01 -8.00 -12.18
CA VAL A 96 -3.92 -7.23 -13.02
C VAL A 96 -5.37 -7.68 -12.84
N ALA A 97 -6.30 -6.74 -12.90
CA ALA A 97 -7.72 -6.98 -12.61
C ALA A 97 -8.67 -6.08 -13.44
N GLY A 98 -9.99 -6.16 -13.17
CA GLY A 98 -11.02 -5.33 -13.83
C GLY A 98 -11.57 -5.91 -15.13
N GLY A 99 -11.23 -7.15 -15.44
CA GLY A 99 -11.74 -7.92 -16.56
C GLY A 99 -11.16 -9.32 -16.46
N ILE A 100 -10.05 -9.57 -17.15
CA ILE A 100 -9.19 -10.72 -16.83
C ILE A 100 -8.45 -10.48 -15.51
N SER A 101 -8.23 -11.55 -14.75
CA SER A 101 -7.45 -11.52 -13.51
C SER A 101 -6.30 -12.52 -13.59
N LYS A 102 -5.07 -12.03 -13.41
CA LYS A 102 -3.85 -12.85 -13.38
C LYS A 102 -2.73 -12.12 -12.65
N LEU A 103 -1.73 -12.88 -12.22
CA LEU A 103 -0.43 -12.34 -11.83
C LEU A 103 0.47 -12.40 -13.05
N ILE A 104 1.03 -11.28 -13.48
CA ILE A 104 2.08 -11.27 -14.49
C ILE A 104 3.45 -11.35 -13.81
N ILE A 105 4.36 -12.09 -14.42
CA ILE A 105 5.80 -12.07 -14.11
C ILE A 105 6.45 -11.28 -15.24
N PHE A 106 7.24 -10.26 -14.90
CA PHE A 106 7.87 -9.41 -15.89
C PHE A 106 9.30 -9.04 -15.48
N ASN A 107 10.09 -8.67 -16.48
CA ASN A 107 11.43 -8.14 -16.28
C ASN A 107 11.37 -6.61 -16.13
N PRO A 108 11.66 -6.02 -14.96
CA PRO A 108 11.51 -4.58 -14.72
C PRO A 108 12.55 -3.71 -15.44
N THR A 109 13.66 -4.30 -15.90
CA THR A 109 14.64 -3.61 -16.75
C THR A 109 14.11 -3.41 -18.16
N THR A 110 13.57 -4.47 -18.77
CA THR A 110 13.14 -4.48 -20.20
C THR A 110 11.64 -4.22 -20.40
N MET A 111 10.86 -4.20 -19.32
CA MET A 111 9.40 -4.07 -19.34
C MET A 111 8.70 -5.11 -20.21
N ARG A 112 9.18 -6.37 -20.16
CA ARG A 112 8.58 -7.50 -20.89
C ARG A 112 8.00 -8.52 -19.93
N ILE A 113 6.75 -8.91 -20.20
CA ILE A 113 6.09 -10.03 -19.52
C ILE A 113 6.81 -11.32 -19.94
N THR A 114 7.29 -12.06 -18.96
CA THR A 114 8.03 -13.31 -19.15
C THR A 114 7.19 -14.53 -18.83
N ASP A 115 6.19 -14.39 -17.96
CA ASP A 115 5.25 -15.46 -17.61
C ASP A 115 3.99 -14.92 -16.92
N GLU A 116 3.07 -15.82 -16.57
CA GLU A 116 1.87 -15.50 -15.81
C GLU A 116 1.42 -16.65 -14.89
N VAL A 117 0.78 -16.29 -13.78
CA VAL A 117 0.06 -17.22 -12.90
C VAL A 117 -1.43 -16.94 -13.00
N SER A 118 -2.20 -18.00 -13.30
CA SER A 118 -3.66 -17.91 -13.27
C SER A 118 -4.16 -17.69 -11.84
N LEU A 119 -5.01 -16.68 -11.66
CA LEU A 119 -5.67 -16.38 -10.38
C LEU A 119 -7.06 -17.03 -10.26
N THR A 120 -7.39 -18.02 -11.10
CA THR A 120 -8.71 -18.70 -11.04
C THR A 120 -8.99 -19.33 -9.68
N THR A 121 -7.99 -19.92 -9.01
CA THR A 121 -8.15 -20.46 -7.64
C THR A 121 -8.58 -19.37 -6.65
N VAL A 122 -8.11 -18.14 -6.86
CA VAL A 122 -8.48 -16.98 -6.04
C VAL A 122 -9.90 -16.54 -6.37
N THR A 123 -10.21 -16.30 -7.65
CA THR A 123 -11.50 -15.72 -8.07
C THR A 123 -12.68 -16.68 -7.96
N SER A 124 -12.45 -18.00 -8.04
CA SER A 124 -13.50 -19.01 -7.91
C SER A 124 -13.84 -19.39 -6.47
N ARG A 125 -13.10 -18.85 -5.48
CA ARG A 125 -13.32 -19.16 -4.06
C ARG A 125 -14.72 -18.80 -3.59
N PHE A 126 -15.26 -17.67 -4.05
CA PHE A 126 -16.60 -17.19 -3.74
C PHE A 126 -17.35 -16.89 -5.03
N SER A 127 -18.34 -17.71 -5.36
CA SER A 127 -19.11 -17.60 -6.60
C SER A 127 -19.95 -16.32 -6.72
N GLU A 128 -20.31 -15.76 -5.58
CA GLU A 128 -21.11 -14.54 -5.42
C GLU A 128 -20.28 -13.27 -5.46
N ALA A 129 -18.94 -13.37 -5.36
CA ALA A 129 -18.07 -12.21 -5.44
C ALA A 129 -18.11 -11.65 -6.87
N THR A 130 -18.53 -10.39 -7.00
CA THR A 130 -18.49 -9.65 -8.27
C THR A 130 -17.17 -8.94 -8.46
N ARG A 131 -16.35 -8.82 -7.40
CA ARG A 131 -15.01 -8.22 -7.43
C ARG A 131 -14.05 -8.94 -6.49
N THR A 132 -12.80 -9.00 -6.92
CA THR A 132 -11.67 -9.46 -6.12
C THR A 132 -10.59 -8.39 -6.17
N TYR A 133 -10.11 -8.00 -5.00
CA TYR A 133 -9.00 -7.08 -4.83
C TYR A 133 -7.74 -7.87 -4.53
N TYR A 134 -6.65 -7.50 -5.19
CA TYR A 134 -5.32 -8.06 -4.99
C TYR A 134 -4.46 -6.97 -4.37
N LEU A 135 -3.93 -7.24 -3.18
CA LEU A 135 -3.50 -6.19 -2.28
C LEU A 135 -2.23 -6.60 -1.58
N ASP A 136 -1.19 -5.80 -1.82
CA ASP A 136 0.15 -6.02 -1.29
C ASP A 136 0.74 -7.38 -1.63
N MET A 137 2.06 -7.44 -1.65
CA MET A 137 2.79 -8.64 -2.01
C MET A 137 4.07 -8.72 -1.21
N MET A 138 4.39 -9.91 -0.75
CA MET A 138 5.65 -10.19 -0.08
C MET A 138 6.20 -11.52 -0.54
N GLU A 139 7.44 -11.53 -1.00
CA GLU A 139 8.15 -12.77 -1.31
C GLU A 139 8.89 -13.29 -0.08
N ARG A 140 8.83 -14.61 0.10
CA ARG A 140 9.67 -15.37 1.02
C ARG A 140 9.69 -16.85 0.61
N ASP A 141 10.88 -17.46 0.60
CA ASP A 141 11.10 -18.90 0.40
C ASP A 141 10.47 -19.45 -0.91
N ASP A 142 10.71 -18.77 -2.04
CA ASP A 142 10.13 -19.10 -3.36
C ASP A 142 8.58 -19.08 -3.37
N LYS A 143 7.97 -18.36 -2.42
CA LYS A 143 6.53 -18.10 -2.36
C LYS A 143 6.27 -16.62 -2.41
N LEU A 144 5.20 -16.24 -3.09
CA LEU A 144 4.64 -14.91 -3.04
C LEU A 144 3.33 -14.95 -2.25
N PHE A 145 3.29 -14.18 -1.17
CA PHE A 145 2.12 -13.95 -0.34
C PHE A 145 1.41 -12.71 -0.85
N MET A 146 0.14 -12.81 -1.20
CA MET A 146 -0.64 -11.69 -1.74
C MET A 146 -1.95 -11.57 -0.97
N GLY A 147 -2.23 -10.40 -0.40
CA GLY A 147 -3.50 -10.12 0.26
C GLY A 147 -4.65 -10.18 -0.75
N VAL A 148 -5.79 -10.72 -0.31
CA VAL A 148 -6.98 -10.85 -1.15
C VAL A 148 -8.21 -10.40 -0.38
N HIS A 149 -9.06 -9.61 -1.05
CA HIS A 149 -10.37 -9.23 -0.54
C HIS A 149 -11.46 -9.48 -1.58
N TYR A 150 -12.64 -9.85 -1.10
CA TYR A 150 -13.76 -10.30 -1.94
C TYR A 150 -15.01 -9.50 -1.65
N GLU A 151 -15.63 -8.97 -2.70
CA GLU A 151 -16.84 -8.16 -2.59
C GLU A 151 -17.93 -8.59 -3.54
N ASN A 152 -19.17 -8.36 -3.12
CA ASN A 152 -20.34 -8.37 -3.96
C ASN A 152 -21.01 -6.98 -3.88
N ASN A 153 -20.91 -6.19 -4.95
CA ASN A 153 -21.48 -4.84 -5.03
C ASN A 153 -21.04 -3.92 -3.87
N PHE A 154 -19.73 -3.83 -3.64
CA PHE A 154 -19.11 -3.02 -2.58
C PHE A 154 -19.40 -3.48 -1.14
N VAL A 155 -19.93 -4.70 -0.97
CA VAL A 155 -20.14 -5.31 0.34
C VAL A 155 -19.21 -6.52 0.46
N PRO A 156 -18.43 -6.65 1.55
CA PRO A 156 -17.64 -7.85 1.83
C PRO A 156 -18.51 -9.11 1.83
N VAL A 157 -18.06 -10.16 1.13
CA VAL A 157 -18.79 -11.44 1.10
C VAL A 157 -18.50 -12.34 2.30
N ASN A 158 -17.58 -11.92 3.17
CA ASN A 158 -17.11 -12.69 4.31
C ASN A 158 -16.61 -11.75 5.43
N ASP A 159 -16.37 -12.33 6.59
CA ASP A 159 -15.70 -11.70 7.73
C ASP A 159 -14.42 -12.50 8.04
N SER A 160 -13.42 -12.40 7.15
CA SER A 160 -12.13 -13.08 7.34
C SER A 160 -11.02 -12.40 6.53
N ALA A 161 -9.80 -12.47 7.04
CA ALA A 161 -8.61 -12.14 6.29
C ALA A 161 -8.25 -13.26 5.31
N TYR A 162 -7.84 -12.93 4.08
CA TYR A 162 -7.36 -13.90 3.10
C TYR A 162 -6.01 -13.50 2.51
N VAL A 163 -5.14 -14.51 2.35
CA VAL A 163 -3.86 -14.39 1.66
C VAL A 163 -3.73 -15.54 0.67
N ALA A 164 -3.47 -15.23 -0.60
CA ALA A 164 -3.05 -16.21 -1.58
C ALA A 164 -1.56 -16.52 -1.38
N VAL A 165 -1.23 -17.81 -1.33
CA VAL A 165 0.14 -18.31 -1.32
C VAL A 165 0.43 -18.86 -2.71
N ILE A 166 1.34 -18.22 -3.42
CA ILE A 166 1.67 -18.51 -4.81
C ILE A 166 3.04 -19.18 -4.86
N ASP A 167 3.13 -20.33 -5.51
CA ASP A 167 4.39 -21.03 -5.76
C ASP A 167 5.10 -20.41 -6.95
N LEU A 168 6.27 -19.80 -6.71
CA LEU A 168 7.03 -19.12 -7.76
C LEU A 168 7.78 -20.10 -8.69
N ASN A 169 8.14 -21.28 -8.19
CA ASN A 169 8.79 -22.33 -8.98
C ASN A 169 7.81 -22.98 -9.95
N ASN A 170 6.61 -23.31 -9.46
CA ASN A 170 5.56 -23.96 -10.25
C ASN A 170 4.65 -22.98 -10.99
N LYS A 171 4.68 -21.69 -10.63
CA LYS A 171 3.86 -20.62 -11.22
C LYS A 171 2.37 -20.90 -11.08
N THR A 172 1.97 -21.31 -9.88
CA THR A 172 0.59 -21.66 -9.54
C THR A 172 0.19 -21.11 -8.18
N VAL A 173 -1.10 -20.84 -7.99
CA VAL A 173 -1.64 -20.58 -6.65
C VAL A 173 -1.70 -21.92 -5.91
N ASP A 174 -0.87 -22.08 -4.88
CA ASP A 174 -0.84 -23.29 -4.04
C ASP A 174 -2.12 -23.37 -3.20
N LYS A 175 -2.43 -22.29 -2.49
CA LYS A 175 -3.61 -22.19 -1.63
C LYS A 175 -4.01 -20.75 -1.36
N VAL A 176 -5.20 -20.58 -0.82
CA VAL A 176 -5.66 -19.32 -0.21
C VAL A 176 -5.95 -19.61 1.26
N ILE A 177 -5.10 -19.08 2.15
CA ILE A 177 -5.24 -19.19 3.59
C ILE A 177 -6.21 -18.14 4.12
N ALA A 178 -6.83 -18.43 5.26
CA ALA A 178 -7.83 -17.57 5.87
C ALA A 178 -7.68 -17.54 7.39
N ASP A 179 -8.06 -16.42 8.00
CA ASP A 179 -8.18 -16.28 9.45
C ASP A 179 -9.41 -15.44 9.81
N HIS A 180 -10.14 -15.87 10.84
CA HIS A 180 -11.40 -15.25 11.26
C HIS A 180 -11.22 -14.27 12.43
N ARG A 181 -10.00 -14.10 12.95
CA ARG A 181 -9.74 -13.18 14.07
C ARG A 181 -9.79 -11.70 13.65
N THR A 182 -9.62 -11.42 12.35
CA THR A 182 -9.84 -10.11 11.74
C THR A 182 -10.53 -10.29 10.38
N GLY A 183 -11.00 -9.18 9.81
CA GLY A 183 -11.71 -9.12 8.55
C GLY A 183 -10.84 -8.68 7.38
N MET A 184 -11.40 -7.77 6.57
CA MET A 184 -10.93 -7.40 5.24
C MET A 184 -9.43 -7.09 5.19
N VAL A 185 -8.63 -7.89 4.48
CA VAL A 185 -7.27 -7.48 4.09
C VAL A 185 -7.42 -6.48 2.97
N PHE A 186 -7.51 -5.20 3.30
CA PHE A 186 -7.77 -4.13 2.33
C PHE A 186 -6.54 -3.27 2.02
N GLY A 187 -5.34 -3.72 2.41
CA GLY A 187 -4.10 -2.97 2.23
C GLY A 187 -3.95 -1.88 3.28
N GLY A 188 -3.68 -0.65 2.82
CA GLY A 188 -3.53 0.52 3.66
C GLY A 188 -3.71 1.82 2.86
N GLN A 189 -3.43 2.94 3.50
CA GLN A 189 -3.60 4.25 2.88
C GLN A 189 -2.57 4.52 1.77
N ALA A 190 -1.40 3.86 1.77
CA ALA A 190 -0.40 3.94 0.69
C ALA A 190 -0.35 2.68 -0.20
N ALA A 191 0.53 2.69 -1.20
CA ALA A 191 0.93 1.45 -1.87
C ALA A 191 1.71 0.58 -0.88
N ASN A 192 1.57 -0.75 -1.00
CA ASN A 192 2.31 -1.75 -0.21
C ASN A 192 2.28 -1.49 1.31
N ALA A 193 1.10 -1.10 1.82
CA ALA A 193 0.88 -0.74 3.22
C ALA A 193 -0.10 -1.71 3.91
N GLY A 194 -0.16 -2.97 3.50
CA GLY A 194 -1.03 -4.00 4.09
C GLY A 194 -0.28 -5.22 4.63
N MET A 195 0.98 -5.38 4.24
CA MET A 195 1.82 -6.49 4.57
C MET A 195 3.26 -6.01 4.80
N ILE A 196 3.88 -6.47 5.87
CA ILE A 196 5.29 -6.19 6.15
C ILE A 196 6.05 -7.49 6.38
N LYS A 197 7.34 -7.49 6.06
CA LYS A 197 8.27 -8.56 6.43
C LYS A 197 9.30 -8.01 7.40
N THR A 198 9.41 -8.64 8.56
CA THR A 198 10.41 -8.25 9.56
C THR A 198 11.74 -8.94 9.30
N SER A 199 12.80 -8.48 9.96
CA SER A 199 14.17 -8.99 9.76
C SER A 199 14.36 -10.46 10.14
N ASN A 200 13.49 -11.01 11.00
CA ASN A 200 13.47 -12.43 11.35
C ASN A 200 12.78 -13.31 10.29
N GLY A 201 12.24 -12.70 9.23
CA GLY A 201 11.55 -13.36 8.13
C GLY A 201 10.06 -13.57 8.35
N ASP A 202 9.49 -13.17 9.50
CA ASP A 202 8.04 -13.22 9.71
C ASP A 202 7.34 -12.22 8.78
N ILE A 203 6.16 -12.60 8.30
CA ILE A 203 5.29 -11.74 7.51
C ILE A 203 4.10 -11.37 8.37
N TYR A 204 3.82 -10.08 8.52
CA TYR A 204 2.62 -9.60 9.19
C TYR A 204 1.64 -9.04 8.17
N VAL A 205 0.35 -9.29 8.38
CA VAL A 205 -0.74 -8.93 7.46
C VAL A 205 -1.81 -8.20 8.25
N GLN A 206 -2.13 -6.97 7.87
CA GLN A 206 -3.17 -6.20 8.54
C GLN A 206 -4.54 -6.42 7.89
N GLY A 207 -5.48 -6.86 8.72
CA GLY A 207 -6.90 -6.79 8.43
C GLY A 207 -7.47 -5.47 8.94
N LEU A 208 -8.34 -4.85 8.15
CA LEU A 208 -9.15 -3.69 8.51
C LEU A 208 -10.28 -4.06 9.49
N GLY A 209 -10.57 -5.35 9.67
CA GLY A 209 -11.80 -5.80 10.32
C GLY A 209 -12.99 -5.76 9.36
N THR A 210 -14.18 -6.03 9.88
CA THR A 210 -15.44 -5.69 9.19
C THR A 210 -16.62 -5.68 10.15
N THR A 211 -17.45 -4.64 10.03
CA THR A 211 -18.78 -4.54 10.67
C THR A 211 -19.90 -4.70 9.64
N LEU A 212 -19.55 -4.92 8.37
CA LEU A 212 -20.49 -5.07 7.26
C LEU A 212 -20.96 -6.51 7.13
N ASN A 213 -22.14 -6.69 6.52
CA ASN A 213 -22.71 -8.02 6.22
C ASN A 213 -22.78 -8.98 7.44
N GLY A 214 -22.98 -8.42 8.64
CA GLY A 214 -23.04 -9.20 9.89
C GLY A 214 -21.68 -9.63 10.45
N GLY A 215 -20.58 -9.12 9.89
CA GLY A 215 -19.24 -9.27 10.47
C GLY A 215 -19.09 -8.47 11.77
N ASN A 216 -18.19 -8.94 12.64
CA ASN A 216 -17.86 -8.27 13.90
C ASN A 216 -16.36 -8.35 14.23
N SER A 217 -15.51 -8.75 13.27
CA SER A 217 -14.08 -8.88 13.55
C SER A 217 -13.41 -7.50 13.60
N PRO A 218 -12.53 -7.26 14.59
CA PRO A 218 -11.82 -6.00 14.72
C PRO A 218 -10.75 -5.85 13.65
N SER A 219 -10.24 -4.64 13.45
CA SER A 219 -8.95 -4.45 12.79
C SER A 219 -7.84 -5.13 13.59
N GLY A 220 -6.93 -5.80 12.90
CA GLY A 220 -5.96 -6.66 13.58
C GLY A 220 -4.76 -7.02 12.73
N LEU A 221 -3.68 -7.42 13.39
CA LEU A 221 -2.44 -7.86 12.76
C LEU A 221 -2.29 -9.36 12.94
N LEU A 222 -2.22 -10.08 11.82
CA LEU A 222 -1.94 -11.52 11.76
C LEU A 222 -0.47 -11.74 11.42
N LYS A 223 0.08 -12.89 11.82
CA LYS A 223 1.45 -13.29 11.49
C LYS A 223 1.46 -14.58 10.68
N ILE A 224 2.31 -14.65 9.67
CA ILE A 224 2.72 -15.88 8.98
C ILE A 224 4.18 -16.11 9.35
N PRO A 225 4.48 -17.06 10.26
CA PRO A 225 5.84 -17.26 10.75
C PRO A 225 6.82 -17.57 9.64
N ASN A 226 8.09 -17.23 9.84
CA ASN A 226 9.17 -17.54 8.92
C ASN A 226 9.20 -19.04 8.60
N GLY A 227 9.38 -19.40 7.32
CA GLY A 227 9.32 -20.78 6.83
C GLY A 227 7.92 -21.41 6.82
N GLN A 228 6.86 -20.73 7.28
CA GLN A 228 5.48 -21.23 7.26
C GLN A 228 4.66 -20.64 6.11
N THR A 229 3.53 -21.27 5.81
CA THR A 229 2.57 -20.82 4.78
C THR A 229 1.13 -20.82 5.30
N SER A 230 0.98 -20.65 6.61
CA SER A 230 -0.29 -20.54 7.33
C SER A 230 -0.16 -19.48 8.41
N PHE A 231 -1.27 -18.84 8.77
CA PHE A 231 -1.29 -17.92 9.89
C PHE A 231 -0.93 -18.64 11.20
N ASP A 232 -0.20 -17.93 12.06
CA ASP A 232 0.16 -18.37 13.40
C ASP A 232 -1.09 -18.37 14.29
N PRO A 233 -1.56 -19.52 14.80
CA PRO A 233 -2.71 -19.55 15.70
C PRO A 233 -2.44 -18.85 17.04
N ASP A 234 -1.17 -18.67 17.43
CA ASP A 234 -0.78 -18.13 18.73
C ASP A 234 -0.48 -16.62 18.68
N TYR A 235 -0.43 -16.03 17.49
CA TYR A 235 -0.24 -14.60 17.31
C TYR A 235 -1.47 -13.95 16.68
N PHE A 236 -2.02 -12.96 17.37
CA PHE A 236 -2.99 -12.01 16.84
C PHE A 236 -2.92 -10.74 17.69
N MET A 237 -2.63 -9.60 17.07
CA MET A 237 -2.74 -8.30 17.73
C MET A 237 -4.09 -7.69 17.36
N ASP A 238 -4.97 -7.56 18.35
CA ASP A 238 -6.18 -6.75 18.22
C ASP A 238 -5.79 -5.27 18.24
N MET A 239 -5.87 -4.62 17.08
CA MET A 239 -5.38 -3.25 16.92
C MET A 239 -6.36 -2.24 17.53
N GLU A 240 -7.65 -2.58 17.60
CA GLU A 240 -8.66 -1.73 18.23
C GLU A 240 -8.46 -1.71 19.73
N ASP A 241 -8.25 -2.87 20.35
CA ASP A 241 -7.94 -2.97 21.78
C ASP A 241 -6.60 -2.28 22.11
N ALA A 242 -5.58 -2.44 21.26
CA ALA A 242 -4.25 -1.89 21.51
C ALA A 242 -4.18 -0.36 21.33
N THR A 243 -4.89 0.20 20.34
CA THR A 243 -4.78 1.62 19.94
C THR A 243 -6.00 2.46 20.31
N GLY A 244 -7.11 1.82 20.67
CA GLY A 244 -8.38 2.43 21.05
C GLY A 244 -9.37 2.69 19.91
N ASN A 245 -9.02 2.38 18.64
CA ASN A 245 -9.93 2.48 17.50
C ASN A 245 -9.40 1.69 16.27
N VAL A 246 -10.18 1.62 15.20
CA VAL A 246 -9.85 0.92 13.95
C VAL A 246 -8.53 1.43 13.36
N CYS A 247 -7.65 0.50 13.02
CA CYS A 247 -6.39 0.77 12.32
C CYS A 247 -6.42 0.26 10.89
N TYR A 248 -5.79 1.00 9.98
CA TYR A 248 -5.75 0.68 8.56
C TYR A 248 -4.36 0.91 7.93
N GLY A 249 -3.70 -0.20 7.64
CA GLY A 249 -2.40 -0.27 6.98
C GLY A 249 -1.21 -0.27 7.93
N ILE A 250 -0.19 -1.07 7.60
CA ILE A 250 0.97 -1.35 8.44
C ILE A 250 2.24 -1.02 7.65
N TYR A 251 3.19 -0.39 8.33
CA TYR A 251 4.47 0.04 7.78
C TYR A 251 5.59 -0.45 8.69
N GLN A 252 6.66 -0.97 8.09
CA GLN A 252 7.86 -1.41 8.81
C GLN A 252 9.04 -0.61 8.31
N MET A 253 9.72 0.08 9.23
CA MET A 253 10.88 0.88 8.89
C MET A 253 12.18 0.08 9.02
N PRO A 254 13.25 0.44 8.29
CA PRO A 254 14.55 -0.25 8.37
C PRO A 254 15.15 -0.29 9.77
N ASN A 255 14.83 0.71 10.61
CA ASN A 255 15.28 0.78 12.00
C ASN A 255 14.49 -0.12 12.97
N GLY A 256 13.51 -0.88 12.46
CA GLY A 256 12.70 -1.81 13.25
C GLY A 256 11.39 -1.23 13.81
N GLN A 257 11.15 0.08 13.69
CA GLN A 257 9.89 0.68 14.12
C GLN A 257 8.74 0.30 13.18
N SER A 258 7.56 0.11 13.77
CA SER A 258 6.33 -0.22 13.04
C SER A 258 5.28 0.86 13.26
N PHE A 259 4.59 1.25 12.19
CA PHE A 259 3.57 2.29 12.22
C PHE A 259 2.27 1.81 11.58
N THR A 260 1.15 2.38 12.01
CA THR A 260 -0.17 2.19 11.41
C THR A 260 -0.93 3.51 11.35
N ALA A 261 -2.03 3.56 10.61
CA ALA A 261 -2.96 4.69 10.63
C ALA A 261 -4.18 4.32 11.48
N LYS A 262 -4.43 5.06 12.57
CA LYS A 262 -5.59 4.87 13.44
C LYS A 262 -6.66 5.91 13.09
N VAL A 263 -7.91 5.49 12.95
CA VAL A 263 -9.03 6.40 12.75
C VAL A 263 -9.40 7.11 14.06
N GLU A 264 -9.84 8.37 13.99
CA GLU A 264 -10.34 9.13 15.14
C GLU A 264 -11.85 8.92 15.33
N ASP A 265 -12.66 9.04 14.27
CA ASP A 265 -14.08 8.67 14.25
C ASP A 265 -14.38 7.63 13.17
N GLU A 266 -14.66 6.40 13.59
CA GLU A 266 -15.00 5.29 12.69
C GLU A 266 -16.27 5.55 11.87
N ASN A 267 -17.18 6.40 12.34
CA ASN A 267 -18.41 6.71 11.60
C ASN A 267 -18.13 7.54 10.35
N ASP A 268 -16.99 8.23 10.29
CA ASP A 268 -16.50 8.96 9.12
C ASP A 268 -15.19 8.38 8.59
N PHE A 269 -15.01 7.06 8.66
CA PHE A 269 -13.78 6.38 8.21
C PHE A 269 -13.32 6.77 6.80
N PHE A 270 -14.25 7.05 5.89
CA PHE A 270 -13.95 7.46 4.50
C PHE A 270 -13.93 8.99 4.30
N GLU A 271 -14.12 9.78 5.36
CA GLU A 271 -13.91 11.23 5.40
C GLU A 271 -14.86 12.03 4.48
N PHE A 272 -16.02 11.44 4.18
CA PHE A 272 -17.04 12.02 3.30
C PHE A 272 -18.16 12.72 4.07
N GLN A 273 -18.39 12.38 5.35
CA GLN A 273 -19.53 12.89 6.12
C GLN A 273 -19.24 14.27 6.70
N THR A 274 -18.08 14.42 7.36
CA THR A 274 -17.70 15.67 8.01
C THR A 274 -16.87 16.56 7.10
N GLY A 275 -16.13 15.96 6.17
CA GLY A 275 -15.12 16.68 5.39
C GLY A 275 -13.97 17.14 6.27
N GLU A 276 -13.66 16.43 7.35
CA GLU A 276 -12.50 16.64 8.22
C GLU A 276 -11.54 15.44 8.13
N PRO A 277 -10.23 15.63 8.37
CA PRO A 277 -9.26 14.54 8.42
C PRO A 277 -9.56 13.60 9.60
N GLN A 278 -9.47 12.28 9.38
CA GLN A 278 -9.87 11.28 10.38
C GLN A 278 -8.75 10.34 10.81
N PHE A 279 -7.52 10.47 10.30
CA PHE A 279 -6.46 9.50 10.60
C PHE A 279 -5.26 10.12 11.30
N THR A 280 -4.71 9.39 12.26
CA THR A 280 -3.49 9.73 12.97
C THR A 280 -2.45 8.64 12.75
N TYR A 281 -1.20 9.02 12.48
CA TYR A 281 -0.08 8.07 12.49
C TYR A 281 0.18 7.58 13.90
N PHE A 282 0.21 6.26 14.07
CA PHE A 282 0.39 5.59 15.35
C PHE A 282 1.58 4.65 15.27
N GLU A 283 2.43 4.67 16.30
CA GLU A 283 3.50 3.70 16.46
C GLU A 283 2.98 2.49 17.24
N VAL A 284 3.38 1.29 16.82
CA VAL A 284 2.97 0.02 17.42
C VAL A 284 4.18 -0.88 17.66
N ASP A 285 4.16 -1.61 18.76
CA ASP A 285 5.09 -2.69 19.04
C ASP A 285 4.39 -4.01 18.68
N ILE A 286 4.69 -4.51 17.48
CA ILE A 286 4.06 -5.72 16.94
C ILE A 286 4.51 -6.98 17.71
N GLU A 287 5.73 -7.02 18.24
CA GLU A 287 6.22 -8.21 18.96
C GLU A 287 5.54 -8.33 20.33
N ASN A 288 5.36 -7.20 21.03
CA ASN A 288 4.67 -7.15 22.33
C ASN A 288 3.15 -6.96 22.21
N GLN A 289 2.61 -6.77 21.00
CA GLN A 289 1.18 -6.56 20.72
C GLN A 289 0.61 -5.33 21.46
N THR A 290 1.37 -4.23 21.48
CA THR A 290 0.98 -3.00 22.20
C THR A 290 1.11 -1.75 21.35
N SER A 291 0.39 -0.68 21.71
CA SER A 291 0.59 0.64 21.09
C SER A 291 1.66 1.45 21.81
N LEU A 292 2.45 2.21 21.03
CA LEU A 292 3.39 3.22 21.52
C LEU A 292 2.84 4.65 21.40
N GLY A 293 1.63 4.80 20.87
CA GLY A 293 0.89 6.07 20.79
C GLY A 293 1.02 6.80 19.45
N ALA A 294 0.41 7.99 19.39
CA ALA A 294 0.48 8.85 18.21
C ALA A 294 1.91 9.35 17.97
N VAL A 295 2.32 9.41 16.70
CA VAL A 295 3.61 9.98 16.32
C VAL A 295 3.66 11.47 16.71
N PRO A 296 4.58 11.91 17.57
CA PRO A 296 4.55 13.27 18.12
C PRO A 296 4.71 14.36 17.07
N GLY A 297 3.86 15.38 17.14
CA GLY A 297 3.97 16.60 16.32
C GLY A 297 3.39 16.49 14.91
N LEU A 298 2.77 15.37 14.54
CA LEU A 298 2.00 15.24 13.30
C LEU A 298 0.53 15.60 13.53
N PRO A 299 -0.13 16.31 12.60
CA PRO A 299 -1.57 16.56 12.66
C PRO A 299 -2.37 15.29 12.33
N THR A 300 -3.64 15.27 12.73
CA THR A 300 -4.64 14.39 12.11
C THR A 300 -4.72 14.74 10.62
N THR A 301 -4.70 13.72 9.76
CA THR A 301 -4.55 13.84 8.31
C THR A 301 -5.64 13.06 7.60
N TYR A 302 -5.88 13.42 6.35
CA TYR A 302 -6.73 12.61 5.49
C TYR A 302 -6.06 11.30 5.14
N GLY A 303 -6.69 10.18 5.48
CA GLY A 303 -6.27 8.87 5.03
C GLY A 303 -6.51 8.69 3.52
N SER A 304 -7.68 9.13 3.04
CA SER A 304 -8.10 9.09 1.64
C SER A 304 -7.16 9.81 0.66
N ARG A 305 -6.28 10.67 1.18
CA ARG A 305 -5.29 11.46 0.42
C ARG A 305 -3.87 10.88 0.47
N ARG A 306 -3.73 9.61 0.91
CA ARG A 306 -2.49 8.86 1.13
C ARG A 306 -1.73 9.27 2.38
N MET A 307 -1.41 8.27 3.20
CA MET A 307 -0.50 8.40 4.33
C MET A 307 0.76 7.59 4.03
N ILE A 308 1.85 8.27 3.69
CA ILE A 308 3.11 7.66 3.26
C ILE A 308 4.15 7.90 4.33
N ILE A 309 4.92 6.84 4.62
CA ILE A 309 6.10 6.88 5.47
C ILE A 309 7.29 6.46 4.61
N LEU A 310 8.26 7.35 4.42
CA LEU A 310 9.46 7.09 3.64
C LEU A 310 10.69 7.16 4.55
N PRO A 311 11.53 6.10 4.62
CA PRO A 311 12.87 6.22 5.21
C PRO A 311 13.71 7.20 4.39
N TYR A 312 14.38 8.15 5.06
CA TYR A 312 15.17 9.18 4.36
C TYR A 312 16.64 9.20 4.78
N THR A 313 16.92 9.04 6.07
CA THR A 313 18.28 8.77 6.58
C THR A 313 18.18 7.84 7.77
N ASP A 314 19.32 7.35 8.28
CA ASP A 314 19.37 6.43 9.44
C ASP A 314 18.54 6.89 10.66
N GLN A 315 18.34 8.20 10.82
CA GLN A 315 17.67 8.80 11.97
C GLN A 315 16.37 9.54 11.59
N LYS A 316 15.97 9.52 10.31
CA LYS A 316 14.84 10.31 9.84
C LYS A 316 13.88 9.52 8.97
N LEU A 317 12.61 9.67 9.31
CA LEU A 317 11.48 9.22 8.52
C LEU A 317 10.73 10.45 8.00
N LEU A 318 10.17 10.36 6.80
CA LEU A 318 9.30 11.38 6.22
C LEU A 318 7.85 10.90 6.26
N PHE A 319 6.95 11.77 6.70
CA PHE A 319 5.52 11.51 6.80
C PHE A 319 4.75 12.49 5.93
N THR A 320 3.91 11.99 5.03
CA THR A 320 2.99 12.86 4.28
C THR A 320 1.76 13.17 5.11
N THR A 321 1.28 14.41 4.99
CA THR A 321 0.07 14.87 5.67
C THR A 321 -0.76 15.70 4.70
N ALA A 322 -2.07 15.60 4.82
CA ALA A 322 -3.03 16.41 4.12
C ALA A 322 -4.13 16.82 5.11
N THR A 323 -4.41 18.10 5.19
CA THR A 323 -5.44 18.68 6.06
C THR A 323 -6.37 19.57 5.24
N ASN A 324 -7.29 20.28 5.88
CA ASN A 324 -8.11 21.28 5.22
C ASN A 324 -7.32 22.56 4.87
N ASP A 325 -6.27 22.85 5.63
CA ASP A 325 -5.49 24.08 5.49
C ASP A 325 -4.19 23.88 4.69
N GLU A 326 -3.59 22.69 4.76
CA GLU A 326 -2.23 22.45 4.28
C GLU A 326 -1.99 20.98 3.91
N ASN A 327 -1.18 20.76 2.87
CA ASN A 327 -0.58 19.47 2.54
C ASN A 327 0.93 19.59 2.71
N ALA A 328 1.55 18.70 3.47
CA ALA A 328 2.95 18.85 3.85
C ALA A 328 3.66 17.51 4.05
N VAL A 329 4.99 17.55 3.95
CA VAL A 329 5.87 16.48 4.44
C VAL A 329 6.48 16.93 5.76
N PHE A 330 6.43 16.05 6.75
CA PHE A 330 7.12 16.20 8.02
C PHE A 330 8.32 15.27 8.08
N SER A 331 9.43 15.75 8.62
CA SER A 331 10.56 14.92 9.01
C SER A 331 10.43 14.60 10.50
N PHE A 332 10.45 13.31 10.81
CA PHE A 332 10.45 12.76 12.16
C PHE A 332 11.84 12.25 12.51
N ASP A 333 12.43 12.78 13.58
CA ASP A 333 13.70 12.32 14.12
C ASP A 333 13.46 11.19 15.12
N THR A 334 13.97 10.01 14.81
CA THR A 334 13.76 8.78 15.58
C THR A 334 14.56 8.75 16.89
N THR A 335 15.57 9.62 17.04
CA THR A 335 16.38 9.72 18.26
C THR A 335 15.74 10.67 19.26
N SER A 336 15.29 11.85 18.82
CA SER A 336 14.63 12.81 19.70
C SER A 336 13.12 12.59 19.84
N ASN A 337 12.52 11.73 19.02
CA ASN A 337 11.08 11.46 18.96
C ASN A 337 10.26 12.74 18.70
N THR A 338 10.68 13.51 17.69
CA THR A 338 10.07 14.80 17.36
C THR A 338 9.89 14.96 15.86
N SER A 339 8.73 15.48 15.46
CA SER A 339 8.45 15.88 14.07
C SER A 339 8.68 17.36 13.84
N SER A 340 9.13 17.69 12.63
CA SER A 340 9.24 19.06 12.12
C SER A 340 8.75 19.11 10.68
N LYS A 341 8.04 20.17 10.32
CA LYS A 341 7.57 20.35 8.94
C LYS A 341 8.79 20.58 8.04
N LEU A 342 8.92 19.77 7.00
CA LEU A 342 10.00 19.87 6.02
C LEU A 342 9.60 20.84 4.90
N PHE A 343 8.49 20.57 4.22
CA PHE A 343 7.97 21.42 3.16
C PHE A 343 6.46 21.27 2.97
N ILE A 344 5.86 22.23 2.26
CA ILE A 344 4.43 22.25 1.88
C ILE A 344 4.29 21.91 0.40
N SER A 345 3.30 21.10 0.03
CA SER A 345 2.87 20.98 -1.36
C SER A 345 1.76 21.98 -1.67
N SER A 346 2.06 22.97 -2.52
CA SER A 346 1.05 23.88 -3.08
C SER A 346 0.40 23.32 -4.34
N GLY A 347 0.92 22.21 -4.88
CA GLY A 347 0.43 21.54 -6.09
C GLY A 347 -0.73 20.56 -5.86
N GLY A 348 -1.07 20.26 -4.62
CA GLY A 348 -2.14 19.34 -4.25
C GLY A 348 -1.72 18.36 -3.16
N TYR A 349 -2.35 17.18 -3.14
CA TYR A 349 -2.02 16.13 -2.19
C TYR A 349 -0.77 15.37 -2.64
N ILE A 350 0.06 14.99 -1.69
CA ILE A 350 1.24 14.16 -1.96
C ILE A 350 0.79 12.70 -1.93
N THR A 351 0.51 12.15 -3.10
CA THR A 351 -0.01 10.79 -3.26
C THR A 351 1.06 9.73 -3.56
N GLY A 352 2.32 10.17 -3.68
CA GLY A 352 3.53 9.35 -3.82
C GLY A 352 4.74 10.15 -3.33
N LEU A 353 5.68 9.48 -2.67
CA LEU A 353 6.96 10.03 -2.23
C LEU A 353 7.96 8.87 -2.18
N GLU A 354 8.99 8.94 -2.99
CA GLU A 354 9.91 7.83 -3.23
C GLU A 354 11.35 8.33 -3.23
N ASP A 355 12.27 7.54 -2.68
CA ASP A 355 13.70 7.75 -2.83
C ASP A 355 14.22 6.86 -3.97
N LEU A 356 14.74 7.49 -5.02
CA LEU A 356 15.28 6.79 -6.19
C LEU A 356 16.77 6.44 -6.04
N ASN A 357 17.46 6.97 -5.02
CA ASN A 357 18.86 6.66 -4.71
C ASN A 357 19.03 6.24 -3.23
N PRO A 358 18.32 5.17 -2.78
CA PRO A 358 18.29 4.76 -1.37
C PRO A 358 19.61 4.18 -0.85
#